data_AF-A0A5N8WDU6-F1
#
_entry.id   AF-A0A5N8WDU6-F1
#
_cell.length_a   1.000
_cell.length_b   1.000
_cell.length_c   1.000
_cell.angle_alpha   90.00
_cell.angle_beta   90.00
_cell.angle_gamma   90.00
#
_symmetry.space_group_name_H-M   'P 1'
#
loop_
_entity.id
_entity.type
_entity.pdbx_description
1 polymer ?
#
loop_
_entity_poly.entity_id
_entity_poly.type
_entity_poly.pdbx_seq_one_letter_code
_entity_poly.pdbx_strand_id
1 'polypeptide(L)'
;PLVLMFALDCLVVAYGWISGQYTYGRILGLTAVPPHFALAVELAAPRPWGWARRLLGAAAAAGACVGFLTAQAGAVVPRSLDPVGFEQPPRWPSYGWAARHIGPGEVVIADGYEATHAIAGYGPNLAAPLWPDPALDERERARRLADVRAYLDPASTRAARSAVAERYDVRWLLLTRWRKVPEEAVVVDWSRRTGEVLARLGR
;
A
#
# COMPACT_ATOMS: atom_id res chain seq x y z
N PRO A 1 14.21 -2.79 -30.05
CA PRO A 1 13.69 -3.47 -28.82
C PRO A 1 13.24 -2.47 -27.75
N LEU A 2 14.10 -1.53 -27.34
CA LEU A 2 13.81 -0.55 -26.28
C LEU A 2 12.54 0.29 -26.56
N VAL A 3 12.42 0.87 -27.75
CA VAL A 3 11.27 1.70 -28.14
C VAL A 3 9.96 0.90 -28.15
N LEU A 4 10.01 -0.34 -28.63
CA LEU A 4 8.85 -1.23 -28.67
C LEU A 4 8.40 -1.62 -27.26
N MET A 5 9.35 -1.96 -26.37
CA MET A 5 9.04 -2.28 -24.97
C MET A 5 8.45 -1.08 -24.23
N PHE A 6 9.06 0.10 -24.39
CA PHE A 6 8.54 1.33 -23.82
C PHE A 6 7.11 1.64 -24.30
N ALA A 7 6.85 1.52 -25.60
CA ALA A 7 5.53 1.76 -26.16
C ALA A 7 4.48 0.77 -25.62
N LEU A 8 4.84 -0.52 -25.50
CA LEU A 8 3.97 -1.54 -24.90
C LEU A 8 3.65 -1.24 -23.44
N ASP A 9 4.64 -0.79 -22.65
CA ASP A 9 4.42 -0.40 -21.26
C ASP A 9 3.45 0.78 -21.15
N CYS A 10 3.66 1.83 -21.96
CA CYS A 10 2.75 2.97 -22.03
C CYS A 10 1.30 2.54 -22.34
N LEU A 11 1.11 1.57 -23.24
CA LEU A 11 -0.21 1.04 -23.58
C LEU A 11 -0.85 0.29 -22.41
N VAL A 12 -0.08 -0.52 -21.67
CA VAL A 12 -0.58 -1.20 -20.46
C VAL A 12 -0.99 -0.20 -19.39
N VAL A 13 -0.19 0.86 -19.17
CA VAL A 13 -0.52 1.94 -18.23
C VAL A 13 -1.83 2.61 -18.62
N ALA A 14 -1.94 3.02 -19.89
CA ALA A 14 -3.10 3.72 -20.41
C ALA A 14 -4.37 2.86 -20.30
N TYR A 15 -4.26 1.56 -20.63
CA TYR A 15 -5.37 0.62 -20.49
C TYR A 15 -5.80 0.46 -19.03
N GLY A 16 -4.84 0.30 -18.10
CA GLY A 16 -5.11 0.20 -16.67
C GLY A 16 -5.83 1.42 -16.11
N TRP A 17 -5.40 2.61 -16.53
CA TRP A 17 -6.01 3.88 -16.15
C TRP A 17 -7.45 4.01 -16.70
N ILE A 18 -7.66 3.74 -17.99
CA ILE A 18 -8.97 3.89 -18.65
C ILE A 18 -9.97 2.83 -18.16
N SER A 19 -9.52 1.61 -17.87
CA SER A 19 -10.38 0.51 -17.42
C SER A 19 -10.76 0.57 -15.93
N GLY A 20 -10.20 1.52 -15.17
CA GLY A 20 -10.44 1.64 -13.72
C GLY A 20 -9.89 0.48 -12.89
N GLN A 21 -9.05 -0.36 -13.50
CA GLN A 21 -8.49 -1.57 -12.89
C GLN A 21 -7.20 -1.18 -12.14
N TYR A 22 -7.35 -0.83 -10.87
CA TYR A 22 -6.25 -0.44 -9.96
C TYR A 22 -5.06 -1.43 -9.98
N THR A 23 -5.34 -2.70 -10.24
CA THR A 23 -4.34 -3.78 -10.34
C THR A 23 -3.31 -3.55 -11.45
N TYR A 24 -3.70 -2.96 -12.60
CA TYR A 24 -2.74 -2.69 -13.69
C TYR A 24 -1.78 -1.54 -13.35
N GLY A 25 -2.23 -0.55 -12.57
CA GLY A 25 -1.36 0.52 -12.06
C GLY A 25 -0.21 -0.01 -11.18
N ARG A 26 -0.35 -1.22 -10.63
CA ARG A 26 0.68 -1.86 -9.81
C ARG A 26 1.65 -2.73 -10.59
N ILE A 27 1.25 -3.17 -11.78
CA ILE A 27 2.11 -3.93 -12.69
C ILE A 27 3.15 -3.00 -13.36
N LEU A 28 2.97 -1.68 -13.28
CA LEU A 28 3.89 -0.68 -13.84
C LEU A 28 5.36 -0.85 -13.46
N GLY A 29 5.62 -1.21 -12.19
CA GLY A 29 6.99 -1.49 -11.75
C GLY A 29 7.59 -2.71 -12.46
N LEU A 30 6.76 -3.73 -12.72
CA LEU A 30 7.19 -4.95 -13.42
C LEU A 30 7.30 -4.73 -14.93
N THR A 31 6.44 -3.91 -15.53
CA THR A 31 6.51 -3.58 -16.96
C THR A 31 7.76 -2.78 -17.27
N ALA A 32 8.27 -1.97 -16.33
CA ALA A 32 9.53 -1.25 -16.54
C ALA A 32 10.76 -2.18 -16.62
N VAL A 33 10.68 -3.45 -16.18
CA VAL A 33 11.83 -4.36 -16.10
C VAL A 33 12.45 -4.67 -17.49
N PRO A 34 11.68 -5.09 -18.52
CA PRO A 34 12.24 -5.32 -19.86
C PRO A 34 12.93 -4.09 -20.49
N PRO A 35 12.40 -2.85 -20.43
CA PRO A 35 13.14 -1.66 -20.84
C PRO A 35 14.47 -1.46 -20.12
N HIS A 36 14.53 -1.71 -18.80
CA HIS A 36 15.79 -1.63 -18.05
C HIS A 36 16.82 -2.65 -18.59
N PHE A 37 16.41 -3.88 -18.87
CA PHE A 37 17.29 -4.87 -19.50
C PHE A 37 17.72 -4.46 -20.91
N ALA A 38 16.80 -3.96 -21.74
CA ALA A 38 17.12 -3.48 -23.08
C ALA A 38 18.13 -2.31 -23.04
N LEU A 39 17.96 -1.39 -22.10
CA LEU A 39 18.91 -0.29 -21.86
C LEU A 39 20.27 -0.81 -21.40
N ALA A 40 20.31 -1.77 -20.48
CA ALA A 40 21.55 -2.38 -20.01
C ALA A 40 22.31 -3.09 -21.13
N VAL A 41 21.61 -3.86 -21.98
CA VAL A 41 22.20 -4.52 -23.15
C VAL A 41 22.77 -3.50 -24.13
N GLU A 42 22.03 -2.43 -24.41
CA GLU A 42 22.48 -1.36 -25.32
C GLU A 42 23.73 -0.63 -24.78
N LEU A 43 23.78 -0.40 -23.47
CA LEU A 43 24.92 0.22 -22.77
C LEU A 43 26.07 -0.75 -22.48
N ALA A 44 25.89 -2.06 -22.63
CA ALA A 44 26.96 -3.06 -22.51
C ALA A 44 27.71 -3.30 -23.83
N ALA A 45 27.25 -2.69 -24.94
CA ALA A 45 27.86 -2.88 -26.25
C ALA A 45 29.35 -2.47 -26.29
N PRO A 46 30.18 -3.16 -27.09
CA PRO A 46 31.60 -2.84 -27.22
C PRO A 46 31.86 -1.38 -27.59
N ARG A 47 32.94 -0.81 -27.05
CA ARG A 47 33.41 0.54 -27.37
C ARG A 47 34.28 0.52 -28.63
N PRO A 48 34.37 1.63 -29.39
CA PRO A 48 33.85 2.97 -29.08
C PRO A 48 32.35 3.15 -29.41
N TRP A 49 31.66 3.94 -28.59
CA TRP A 49 30.26 4.30 -28.82
C TRP A 49 30.13 5.52 -29.72
N GLY A 50 29.16 5.47 -30.63
CA GLY A 50 28.66 6.66 -31.34
C GLY A 50 27.97 7.65 -30.40
N TRP A 51 27.74 8.88 -30.88
CA TRP A 51 27.17 9.99 -30.10
C TRP A 51 25.81 9.65 -29.46
N ALA A 52 24.94 8.94 -30.18
CA ALA A 52 23.60 8.59 -29.70
C ALA A 52 23.66 7.69 -28.45
N ARG A 53 24.55 6.69 -28.45
CA ARG A 53 24.73 5.78 -27.31
C ARG A 53 25.43 6.47 -26.13
N ARG A 54 26.32 7.43 -26.39
CA ARG A 54 26.89 8.29 -25.33
C ARG A 54 25.81 9.16 -24.68
N LEU A 55 24.94 9.78 -25.48
CA LEU A 55 23.82 10.57 -24.98
C LEU A 55 22.85 9.71 -24.17
N LEU A 56 22.54 8.50 -24.65
CA LEU A 56 21.71 7.53 -23.92
C LEU A 56 22.35 7.14 -22.58
N GLY A 57 23.65 6.86 -22.55
CA GLY A 57 24.37 6.55 -21.31
C GLY A 57 24.38 7.71 -20.32
N ALA A 58 24.59 8.94 -20.81
CA ALA A 58 24.52 10.14 -19.98
C ALA A 58 23.11 10.36 -19.42
N ALA A 59 22.06 10.20 -20.24
CA ALA A 59 20.68 10.31 -19.82
C ALA A 59 20.30 9.23 -18.79
N ALA A 60 20.75 7.98 -19.00
CA ALA A 60 20.54 6.89 -18.05
C ALA A 60 21.21 7.16 -16.70
N ALA A 61 22.46 7.61 -16.70
CA ALA A 61 23.18 7.97 -15.48
C ALA A 61 22.51 9.15 -14.75
N ALA A 62 22.14 10.20 -15.48
CA ALA A 62 21.41 11.34 -14.92
C ALA A 62 20.07 10.91 -14.32
N GLY A 63 19.29 10.07 -15.03
CA GLY A 63 18.04 9.52 -14.54
C GLY A 63 18.20 8.68 -13.28
N ALA A 64 19.22 7.81 -13.22
CA ALA A 64 19.52 7.03 -12.03
C ALA A 64 19.92 7.91 -10.84
N CYS A 65 20.76 8.93 -11.05
CA CYS A 65 21.13 9.88 -10.01
C CYS A 65 19.92 10.67 -9.50
N VAL A 66 19.09 11.20 -10.40
CA VAL A 66 17.87 11.92 -10.03
C VAL A 66 16.93 11.00 -9.26
N GLY A 67 16.66 9.79 -9.77
CA GLY A 67 15.78 8.83 -9.10
C GLY A 67 16.29 8.41 -7.72
N PHE A 68 17.61 8.23 -7.57
CA PHE A 68 18.20 8.00 -6.26
C PHE A 68 17.97 9.18 -5.32
N LEU A 69 18.34 10.39 -5.74
CA LEU A 69 18.25 11.60 -4.91
C LEU A 69 16.81 11.96 -4.53
N THR A 70 15.84 11.71 -5.40
CA THR A 70 14.45 12.09 -5.15
C THR A 70 13.63 11.00 -4.45
N ALA A 71 13.94 9.72 -4.65
CA ALA A 71 13.08 8.63 -4.17
C ALA A 71 13.75 7.67 -3.16
N GLN A 72 15.09 7.57 -3.14
CA GLN A 72 15.79 6.53 -2.37
C GLN A 72 16.83 7.07 -1.39
N ALA A 73 17.30 8.30 -1.56
CA ALA A 73 18.40 8.85 -0.77
C ALA A 73 18.09 8.85 0.73
N GLY A 74 16.84 9.15 1.12
CA GLY A 74 16.44 9.12 2.52
C GLY A 74 16.44 7.72 3.15
N ALA A 75 16.43 6.63 2.36
CA ALA A 75 16.55 5.27 2.87
C ALA A 75 18.01 4.87 3.16
N VAL A 76 18.99 5.56 2.54
CA VAL A 76 20.42 5.22 2.63
C VAL A 76 21.20 6.23 3.46
N VAL A 77 20.87 7.53 3.33
CA VAL A 77 21.55 8.61 4.04
C VAL A 77 20.89 8.80 5.40
N PRO A 78 21.60 8.53 6.51
CA PRO A 78 21.05 8.79 7.85
C PRO A 78 20.76 10.27 8.03
N ARG A 79 19.71 10.58 8.79
CA ARG A 79 19.30 11.98 9.05
C ARG A 79 20.41 12.86 9.65
N SER A 80 21.41 12.29 10.33
CA SER A 80 22.57 13.02 10.86
C SER A 80 23.59 13.44 9.79
N LEU A 81 23.54 12.81 8.61
CA LEU A 81 24.44 13.05 7.48
C LEU A 81 23.69 13.62 6.26
N ASP A 82 22.44 14.03 6.45
CA ASP A 82 21.55 14.51 5.40
C ASP A 82 21.61 16.04 5.32
N PRO A 83 22.28 16.61 4.28
CA PRO A 83 22.47 18.05 4.18
C PRO A 83 21.25 18.78 3.60
N VAL A 84 20.31 18.07 2.95
CA VAL A 84 19.22 18.66 2.16
C VAL A 84 17.83 18.25 2.63
N GLY A 85 17.74 17.36 3.63
CA GLY A 85 16.48 16.95 4.24
C GLY A 85 15.70 15.98 3.36
N PHE A 86 16.34 14.95 2.84
CA PHE A 86 15.69 13.85 2.13
C PHE A 86 14.52 13.27 2.94
N GLU A 87 13.45 12.90 2.23
CA GLU A 87 12.32 12.21 2.83
C GLU A 87 12.76 10.83 3.34
N GLN A 88 12.78 10.69 4.66
CA GLN A 88 13.17 9.44 5.32
C GLN A 88 12.01 8.45 5.29
N PRO A 89 12.27 7.14 5.17
CA PRO A 89 11.23 6.12 5.27
C PRO A 89 10.38 6.32 6.52
N PRO A 90 9.05 6.18 6.39
CA PRO A 90 8.15 6.44 7.50
C PRO A 90 8.42 5.45 8.64
N ARG A 91 8.50 5.97 9.86
CA ARG A 91 8.65 5.13 11.07
C ARG A 91 7.28 4.70 11.56
N TRP A 92 6.77 3.62 10.99
CA TRP A 92 5.46 3.09 11.36
C TRP A 92 5.39 2.71 12.85
N PRO A 93 4.25 2.97 13.52
CA PRO A 93 4.03 2.52 14.88
C PRO A 93 3.95 0.98 14.93
N SER A 94 4.30 0.43 16.09
CA SER A 94 4.05 -0.99 16.36
C SER A 94 2.60 -1.19 16.76
N TYR A 95 1.99 -2.27 16.26
CA TYR A 95 0.65 -2.71 16.61
C TYR A 95 0.62 -3.89 17.58
N GLY A 96 1.76 -4.24 18.19
CA GLY A 96 1.82 -5.31 19.20
C GLY A 96 0.91 -5.08 20.39
N TRP A 97 0.61 -3.81 20.72
CA TRP A 97 -0.34 -3.45 21.77
C TRP A 97 -1.78 -3.88 21.46
N ALA A 98 -2.18 -3.85 20.18
CA ALA A 98 -3.48 -4.31 19.74
C ALA A 98 -3.47 -5.82 19.52
N ALA A 99 -2.44 -6.33 18.85
CA ALA A 99 -2.32 -7.73 18.47
C ALA A 99 -2.27 -8.70 19.66
N ARG A 100 -1.80 -8.27 20.85
CA ARG A 100 -1.85 -9.10 22.06
C ARG A 100 -3.27 -9.48 22.50
N HIS A 101 -4.28 -8.76 22.02
CA HIS A 101 -5.69 -9.01 22.33
C HIS A 101 -6.42 -9.75 21.20
N ILE A 102 -5.90 -9.70 19.98
CA ILE A 102 -6.55 -10.24 18.79
C ILE A 102 -5.99 -11.63 18.52
N GLY A 103 -6.85 -12.65 18.48
CA GLY A 103 -6.44 -14.00 18.15
C GLY A 103 -5.92 -14.12 16.70
N PRO A 104 -5.00 -15.05 16.41
CA PRO A 104 -4.59 -15.32 15.04
C PRO A 104 -5.79 -15.63 14.14
N GLY A 105 -5.85 -14.98 12.97
CA GLY A 105 -6.92 -15.16 11.99
C GLY A 105 -8.25 -14.45 12.33
N GLU A 106 -8.41 -13.86 13.51
CA GLU A 106 -9.59 -13.05 13.83
C GLU A 106 -9.65 -11.82 12.94
N VAL A 107 -10.87 -11.42 12.57
CA VAL A 107 -11.08 -10.37 11.57
C VAL A 107 -11.21 -9.00 12.25
N VAL A 108 -10.44 -8.04 11.73
CA VAL A 108 -10.41 -6.65 12.16
C VAL A 108 -10.85 -5.72 11.02
N ILE A 109 -11.65 -4.71 11.37
CA ILE A 109 -11.83 -3.50 10.53
C ILE A 109 -10.88 -2.42 11.07
N ALA A 110 -10.03 -1.89 10.18
CA ALA A 110 -9.18 -0.74 10.47
C ALA A 110 -9.54 0.44 9.57
N ASP A 111 -9.50 1.66 10.11
CA ASP A 111 -9.75 2.91 9.35
C ASP A 111 -8.46 3.71 9.08
N GLY A 112 -7.40 3.47 9.87
CA GLY A 112 -6.11 4.13 9.75
C GLY A 112 -5.26 3.56 8.62
N TYR A 113 -4.56 4.45 7.89
CA TYR A 113 -3.64 4.06 6.82
C TYR A 113 -2.57 3.09 7.34
N GLU A 114 -1.84 3.47 8.39
CA GLU A 114 -0.77 2.63 8.96
C GLU A 114 -1.31 1.31 9.53
N ALA A 115 -2.44 1.35 10.24
CA ALA A 115 -3.09 0.18 10.82
C ALA A 115 -3.43 -0.86 9.76
N THR A 116 -4.04 -0.40 8.65
CA THR A 116 -4.44 -1.26 7.53
C THR A 116 -3.23 -1.89 6.81
N HIS A 117 -2.06 -1.28 6.86
CA HIS A 117 -0.85 -1.86 6.27
C HIS A 117 -0.13 -2.83 7.20
N ALA A 118 -0.16 -2.57 8.51
CA ALA A 118 0.75 -3.22 9.45
C ALA A 118 0.08 -4.29 10.30
N ILE A 119 -1.21 -4.17 10.65
CA ILE A 119 -1.84 -5.07 11.63
C ILE A 119 -1.83 -6.53 11.17
N ALA A 120 -2.00 -6.79 9.87
CA ALA A 120 -2.00 -8.14 9.31
C ALA A 120 -0.66 -8.86 9.51
N GLY A 121 0.46 -8.11 9.58
CA GLY A 121 1.78 -8.67 9.89
C GLY A 121 1.90 -9.24 11.30
N TYR A 122 0.93 -8.99 12.18
CA TYR A 122 0.86 -9.55 13.54
C TYR A 122 -0.09 -10.76 13.65
N GLY A 123 -0.74 -11.20 12.56
CA GLY A 123 -1.61 -12.38 12.55
C GLY A 123 -3.13 -12.16 12.36
N PRO A 124 -3.73 -11.00 12.67
CA PRO A 124 -5.13 -10.70 12.35
C PRO A 124 -5.42 -10.63 10.85
N ASN A 125 -6.65 -10.92 10.46
CA ASN A 125 -7.14 -10.75 9.09
C ASN A 125 -7.89 -9.42 8.93
N LEU A 126 -7.70 -8.72 7.82
CA LEU A 126 -8.49 -7.53 7.51
C LEU A 126 -9.77 -7.93 6.77
N ALA A 127 -10.91 -7.34 7.17
CA ALA A 127 -12.18 -7.54 6.46
C ALA A 127 -12.10 -7.08 4.99
N ALA A 128 -11.38 -5.98 4.76
CA ALA A 128 -11.01 -5.49 3.44
C ALA A 128 -9.51 -5.17 3.42
N PRO A 129 -8.64 -6.12 3.01
CA PRO A 129 -7.20 -5.88 2.96
C PRO A 129 -6.86 -4.86 1.86
N LEU A 130 -5.91 -3.98 2.16
CA LEU A 130 -5.40 -3.02 1.17
C LEU A 130 -4.62 -3.71 0.05
N TRP A 131 -3.86 -4.75 0.41
CA TRP A 131 -3.14 -5.56 -0.55
C TRP A 131 -4.09 -6.59 -1.16
N PRO A 132 -4.32 -6.56 -2.49
CA PRO A 132 -5.22 -7.48 -3.14
C PRO A 132 -4.64 -8.89 -3.05
N ASP A 133 -5.47 -9.81 -2.59
CA ASP A 133 -5.19 -11.24 -2.72
C ASP A 133 -5.41 -11.62 -4.20
N PRO A 134 -4.38 -12.11 -4.92
CA PRO A 134 -4.52 -12.49 -6.32
C PRO A 134 -5.52 -13.64 -6.54
N ALA A 135 -5.89 -14.39 -5.49
CA ALA A 135 -6.92 -15.42 -5.55
C ALA A 135 -8.35 -14.88 -5.36
N LEU A 136 -8.51 -13.62 -4.93
CA LEU A 136 -9.81 -13.01 -4.70
C LEU A 136 -10.30 -12.29 -5.96
N ASP A 137 -11.54 -12.58 -6.37
CA ASP A 137 -12.18 -11.88 -7.48
C ASP A 137 -12.27 -10.36 -7.21
N GLU A 138 -11.95 -9.56 -8.22
CA GLU A 138 -11.91 -8.10 -8.11
C GLU A 138 -13.27 -7.49 -7.72
N ARG A 139 -14.39 -8.09 -8.13
CA ARG A 139 -15.73 -7.63 -7.74
C ARG A 139 -16.00 -7.89 -6.26
N GLU A 140 -15.53 -9.03 -5.76
CA GLU A 140 -15.63 -9.34 -4.33
C GLU A 140 -14.73 -8.42 -3.51
N ARG A 141 -13.51 -8.12 -3.98
CA ARG A 141 -12.64 -7.13 -3.34
C ARG A 141 -13.29 -5.75 -3.27
N ALA A 142 -13.89 -5.28 -4.37
CA ALA A 142 -14.58 -4.00 -4.42
C ALA A 142 -15.80 -3.96 -3.48
N ARG A 143 -16.56 -5.07 -3.41
CA ARG A 143 -17.69 -5.22 -2.48
C ARG A 143 -17.24 -5.12 -1.02
N ARG A 144 -16.21 -5.87 -0.61
CA ARG A 144 -15.67 -5.81 0.76
C ARG A 144 -15.24 -4.40 1.15
N LEU A 145 -14.58 -3.69 0.23
CA LEU A 145 -14.17 -2.32 0.47
C LEU A 145 -15.37 -1.37 0.63
N ALA A 146 -16.41 -1.54 -0.20
CA ALA A 146 -17.65 -0.77 -0.08
C ALA A 146 -18.37 -1.05 1.25
N ASP A 147 -18.45 -2.31 1.65
CA ASP A 147 -19.09 -2.73 2.90
C ASP A 147 -18.32 -2.22 4.13
N VAL A 148 -16.98 -2.26 4.13
CA VAL A 148 -16.16 -1.66 5.20
C VAL A 148 -16.33 -0.14 5.26
N ARG A 149 -16.44 0.55 4.10
CA ARG A 149 -16.73 1.99 4.08
C ARG A 149 -18.11 2.29 4.64
N ALA A 150 -19.13 1.52 4.25
CA ALA A 150 -20.48 1.65 4.77
C ALA A 150 -20.57 1.32 6.27
N TYR A 151 -19.79 0.36 6.76
CA TYR A 151 -19.65 0.08 8.18
C TYR A 151 -19.05 1.29 8.91
N LEU A 152 -18.00 1.88 8.35
CA LEU A 152 -17.28 2.99 8.95
C LEU A 152 -17.97 4.36 8.78
N ASP A 153 -19.04 4.46 8.01
CA ASP A 153 -19.80 5.69 7.81
C ASP A 153 -20.49 6.14 9.12
N PRO A 154 -20.30 7.39 9.60
CA PRO A 154 -20.98 7.89 10.79
C PRO A 154 -22.50 7.81 10.75
N ALA A 155 -23.12 7.87 9.57
CA ALA A 155 -24.56 7.74 9.38
C ALA A 155 -25.05 6.29 9.35
N SER A 156 -24.14 5.32 9.39
CA SER A 156 -24.48 3.89 9.34
C SER A 156 -25.24 3.46 10.59
N THR A 157 -26.37 2.80 10.38
CA THR A 157 -27.21 2.27 11.47
C THR A 157 -26.57 1.05 12.10
N ARG A 158 -26.92 0.76 13.35
CA ARG A 158 -26.49 -0.46 14.05
C ARG A 158 -26.81 -1.73 13.24
N ALA A 159 -28.00 -1.80 12.63
CA ALA A 159 -28.40 -2.95 11.82
C ALA A 159 -27.51 -3.14 10.58
N ALA A 160 -27.14 -2.04 9.90
CA ALA A 160 -26.23 -2.09 8.76
C ALA A 160 -24.82 -2.53 9.19
N ARG A 161 -24.32 -2.01 10.31
CA ARG A 161 -23.03 -2.40 10.89
C ARG A 161 -23.00 -3.88 11.28
N SER A 162 -24.03 -4.36 11.96
CA SER A 162 -24.19 -5.77 12.34
C SER A 162 -24.19 -6.69 11.11
N ALA A 163 -24.91 -6.34 10.05
CA ALA A 163 -24.95 -7.15 8.83
C ALA A 163 -23.57 -7.32 8.17
N VAL A 164 -22.74 -6.26 8.18
CA VAL A 164 -21.36 -6.34 7.68
C VAL A 164 -20.46 -7.13 8.64
N ALA A 165 -20.60 -6.90 9.94
CA ALA A 165 -19.80 -7.60 10.95
C ALA A 165 -20.05 -9.12 10.91
N GLU A 166 -21.30 -9.55 10.82
CA GLU A 166 -21.69 -10.97 10.70
C GLU A 166 -21.19 -11.58 9.40
N ARG A 167 -21.36 -10.88 8.27
CA ARG A 167 -20.95 -11.36 6.94
C ARG A 167 -19.46 -11.70 6.87
N TYR A 168 -18.63 -10.94 7.59
CA TYR A 168 -17.17 -11.07 7.55
C TYR A 168 -16.55 -11.59 8.86
N ASP A 169 -17.35 -12.12 9.80
CA ASP A 169 -16.94 -12.51 11.16
C ASP A 169 -16.03 -11.48 11.84
N VAL A 170 -16.38 -10.19 11.69
CA VAL A 170 -15.62 -9.09 12.30
C VAL A 170 -15.77 -9.18 13.80
N ARG A 171 -14.65 -9.19 14.51
CA ARG A 171 -14.60 -9.21 15.97
C ARG A 171 -13.99 -7.96 16.57
N TRP A 172 -13.16 -7.27 15.79
CA TRP A 172 -12.34 -6.18 16.27
C TRP A 172 -12.44 -4.94 15.38
N LEU A 173 -12.36 -3.79 16.02
CA LEU A 173 -12.21 -2.49 15.37
C LEU A 173 -10.90 -1.87 15.84
N LEU A 174 -10.07 -1.43 14.89
CA LEU A 174 -8.87 -0.66 15.14
C LEU A 174 -9.04 0.72 14.53
N LEU A 175 -9.41 1.67 15.38
CA LEU A 175 -9.92 2.97 14.97
C LEU A 175 -8.90 4.09 15.21
N THR A 176 -8.84 5.06 14.32
CA THR A 176 -8.09 6.30 14.52
C THR A 176 -8.66 7.08 15.71
N ARG A 177 -7.81 7.88 16.37
CA ARG A 177 -8.17 8.65 17.58
C ARG A 177 -9.37 9.59 17.44
N TRP A 178 -9.74 9.94 16.21
CA TRP A 178 -10.81 10.89 15.91
C TRP A 178 -12.15 10.20 15.61
N ARG A 179 -12.14 8.89 15.42
CA ARG A 179 -13.33 8.13 15.07
C ARG A 179 -14.09 7.76 16.34
N LYS A 180 -15.38 8.10 16.36
CA LYS A 180 -16.29 7.66 17.42
C LYS A 180 -16.42 6.13 17.34
N VAL A 181 -16.24 5.47 18.47
CA VAL A 181 -16.44 4.03 18.61
C VAL A 181 -17.95 3.74 18.47
N PRO A 182 -18.36 2.77 17.63
CA PRO A 182 -19.76 2.38 17.50
C PRO A 182 -20.34 1.90 18.84
N GLU A 183 -21.63 2.12 19.07
CA GLU A 183 -22.28 1.85 20.36
C GLU A 183 -22.30 0.34 20.70
N GLU A 184 -22.25 -0.51 19.69
CA GLU A 184 -22.15 -1.96 19.81
C GLU A 184 -20.74 -2.47 20.17
N ALA A 185 -19.73 -1.59 20.16
CA ALA A 185 -18.34 -1.94 20.40
C ALA A 185 -17.86 -1.48 21.78
N VAL A 186 -17.10 -2.32 22.47
CA VAL A 186 -16.50 -2.03 23.76
C VAL A 186 -15.02 -1.72 23.57
N VAL A 187 -14.57 -0.56 24.02
CA VAL A 187 -13.14 -0.20 24.00
C VAL A 187 -12.37 -1.16 24.92
N VAL A 188 -11.33 -1.78 24.38
CA VAL A 188 -10.46 -2.73 25.10
C VAL A 188 -9.13 -2.09 25.45
N ASP A 189 -8.56 -1.30 24.55
CA ASP A 189 -7.24 -0.70 24.73
C ASP A 189 -7.02 0.50 23.78
N TRP A 190 -5.93 1.25 23.99
CA TRP A 190 -5.52 2.31 23.07
C TRP A 190 -4.00 2.48 22.98
N SER A 191 -3.54 2.95 21.83
CA SER A 191 -2.15 3.30 21.61
C SER A 191 -1.79 4.59 22.36
N ARG A 192 -0.83 4.52 23.27
CA ARG A 192 -0.28 5.71 23.94
C ARG A 192 0.49 6.64 23.00
N ARG A 193 0.91 6.14 21.83
CA ARG A 193 1.72 6.91 20.86
C ARG A 193 0.85 7.59 19.80
N THR A 194 -0.13 6.88 19.27
CA THR A 194 -0.97 7.35 18.14
C THR A 194 -2.37 7.77 18.58
N GLY A 195 -2.82 7.33 19.76
CA GLY A 195 -4.19 7.53 20.24
C GLY A 195 -5.22 6.63 19.55
N GLU A 196 -4.78 5.70 18.70
CA GLU A 196 -5.66 4.71 18.07
C GLU A 196 -6.32 3.83 19.13
N VAL A 197 -7.56 3.43 18.87
CA VAL A 197 -8.43 2.73 19.80
C VAL A 197 -8.68 1.32 19.28
N LEU A 198 -8.45 0.33 20.13
CA LEU A 198 -8.90 -1.04 19.90
C LEU A 198 -10.25 -1.23 20.60
N ALA A 199 -11.26 -1.63 19.84
CA ALA A 199 -12.56 -2.01 20.37
C ALA A 199 -12.95 -3.41 19.91
N ARG A 200 -13.71 -4.11 20.74
CA ARG A 200 -14.25 -5.44 20.48
C ARG A 200 -15.75 -5.33 20.24
N LEU A 201 -16.25 -6.03 19.22
CA LEU A 201 -17.69 -6.12 18.98
C LEU A 201 -18.32 -7.09 20.00
N GLY A 202 -19.40 -6.64 20.64
CA GLY A 202 -20.26 -7.52 21.41
C GLY A 202 -20.98 -8.47 20.46
N ARG A 203 -20.94 -9.77 20.74
CA ARG A 203 -21.85 -10.72 20.10
C ARG A 203 -23.25 -10.56 20.65
#